data_AF-A0A960Y909-F1
#
_entry.id   AF-A0A960Y909-F1
#
_cell.length_a   1.000
_cell.length_b   1.000
_cell.length_c   1.000
_cell.angle_alpha   90.00
_cell.angle_beta   90.00
_cell.angle_gamma   90.00
#
_symmetry.space_group_name_H-M   'P 1'
#
loop_
_entity.id
_entity.type
_entity.pdbx_description
1 polymer ?
#
loop_
_entity_poly.entity_id
_entity_poly.type
_entity_poly.pdbx_seq_one_letter_code
_entity_poly.pdbx_strand_id
1 'polypeptide(L)'
;GNEPRLRRNPSYPGPVELLRGEGEILDVTEDADRFLIKVRHEKPDGRMHINRNYHHGWHVKDQLVPVYRAKSRVSVHLPDAGEHTLELRFTPSTLKYGAALSMVSLFVFLFFALIEAADARHEAHQARLRRPIR
;
A
#
# COMPACT_ATOMS: atom_id res chain seq x y z
N GLY A 1 15.54 -18.29 45.62
CA GLY A 1 15.72 -17.30 44.57
C GLY A 1 15.46 -17.96 43.24
N ASN A 2 14.31 -17.66 42.61
CA ASN A 2 14.01 -18.12 41.26
C ASN A 2 14.43 -17.00 40.31
N GLU A 3 15.63 -17.10 39.75
CA GLU A 3 15.95 -16.31 38.57
C GLU A 3 15.13 -16.84 37.40
N PRO A 4 14.36 -16.00 36.69
CA PRO A 4 13.73 -16.42 35.46
C PRO A 4 14.85 -16.69 34.45
N ARG A 5 15.06 -17.98 34.15
CA ARG A 5 15.91 -18.39 33.04
C ARG A 5 15.36 -17.75 31.77
N LEU A 6 16.06 -16.71 31.28
CA LEU A 6 15.91 -16.19 29.93
C LEU A 6 16.02 -17.39 28.98
N ARG A 7 14.88 -17.90 28.52
CA ARG A 7 14.85 -18.90 27.47
C ARG A 7 15.47 -18.22 26.25
N ARG A 8 16.72 -18.59 25.93
CA ARG A 8 17.35 -18.29 24.65
C ARG A 8 16.33 -18.66 23.57
N ASN A 9 15.79 -17.63 22.90
CA ASN A 9 14.75 -17.80 21.91
C ASN A 9 15.33 -18.56 20.71
N PRO A 10 14.87 -19.79 20.43
CA PRO A 10 15.41 -20.60 19.33
C PRO A 10 14.85 -20.06 18.02
N SER A 11 15.70 -19.45 17.19
CA SER A 11 15.67 -19.35 15.72
C SER A 11 14.31 -19.32 15.00
N TYR A 12 13.27 -18.75 15.58
CA TYR A 12 12.04 -18.40 14.89
C TYR A 12 12.19 -16.91 14.54
N PRO A 13 12.37 -16.55 13.25
CA PRO A 13 12.24 -15.16 12.87
C PRO A 13 10.78 -14.81 13.09
N GLY A 14 10.49 -14.13 14.20
CA GLY A 14 9.16 -13.61 14.47
C GLY A 14 8.65 -12.73 13.32
N PRO A 15 7.43 -12.19 13.42
CA PRO A 15 6.89 -11.28 12.40
C PRO A 15 7.81 -10.07 12.16
N VAL A 16 8.68 -9.75 13.12
CA VAL A 16 9.61 -8.62 13.09
C VAL A 16 10.98 -9.06 13.63
N GLU A 17 12.05 -8.53 13.06
CA GLU A 17 13.46 -8.77 13.38
C GLU A 17 14.20 -7.42 13.44
N LEU A 18 14.93 -7.14 14.52
CA LEU A 18 15.82 -5.98 14.63
C LEU A 18 17.21 -6.37 14.10
N LEU A 19 17.70 -5.67 13.07
CA LEU A 19 18.97 -6.00 12.41
C LEU A 19 20.19 -5.26 12.97
N ARG A 20 19.98 -4.04 13.44
CA ARG A 20 21.01 -3.16 14.00
C ARG A 20 20.36 -2.34 15.09
N GLY A 21 20.78 -2.56 16.33
CA GLY A 21 20.27 -1.86 17.49
C GLY A 21 20.07 -2.84 18.64
N GLU A 22 20.73 -2.55 19.76
CA GLU A 22 20.31 -3.04 21.06
C GLU A 22 18.88 -2.55 21.28
N GLY A 23 17.94 -3.46 21.46
CA GLY A 23 16.52 -3.14 21.48
C GLY A 23 15.65 -4.37 21.62
N GLU A 24 14.37 -4.12 21.85
CA GLU A 24 13.37 -5.13 22.14
C GLU A 24 12.08 -4.81 21.37
N ILE A 25 11.50 -5.84 20.76
CA ILE A 25 10.14 -5.77 20.22
C ILE A 25 9.22 -6.02 21.41
N LEU A 26 8.49 -4.98 21.82
CA LEU A 26 7.61 -5.01 22.99
C LEU A 26 6.28 -5.69 22.66
N ASP A 27 5.75 -5.45 21.46
CA ASP A 27 4.46 -5.96 21.03
C ASP A 27 4.35 -5.96 19.50
N VAL A 28 3.66 -6.95 18.95
CA VAL A 28 3.31 -7.02 17.54
C VAL A 28 1.87 -7.49 17.41
N THR A 29 1.02 -6.63 16.86
CA THR A 29 -0.32 -6.99 16.41
C THR A 29 -0.34 -7.00 14.89
N GLU A 30 -0.85 -8.08 14.32
CA GLU A 30 -0.89 -8.31 12.88
C GLU A 30 -2.35 -8.51 12.43
N ASP A 31 -2.74 -7.74 11.42
CA ASP A 31 -3.99 -7.88 10.69
C ASP A 31 -3.71 -8.08 9.20
N ALA A 32 -4.76 -8.23 8.39
CA ALA A 32 -4.63 -8.49 6.95
C ALA A 32 -3.88 -7.40 6.17
N ASP A 33 -4.05 -6.13 6.53
CA ASP A 33 -3.49 -4.96 5.83
C ASP A 33 -2.69 -4.02 6.76
N ARG A 34 -2.59 -4.37 8.05
CA ARG A 34 -2.02 -3.54 9.10
C ARG A 34 -1.07 -4.33 10.00
N PHE A 35 0.02 -3.68 10.37
CA PHE A 35 0.93 -4.12 11.43
C PHE A 35 1.08 -3.02 12.45
N LEU A 36 0.74 -3.31 13.70
CA LEU A 36 1.07 -2.43 14.81
C LEU A 36 2.26 -3.02 15.55
N ILE A 37 3.37 -2.29 15.56
CA ILE A 37 4.63 -2.75 16.12
C ILE A 37 5.04 -1.75 17.19
N LYS A 38 5.17 -2.23 18.43
CA LYS A 38 5.81 -1.47 19.51
C LYS A 38 7.23 -1.96 19.65
N VAL A 39 8.19 -1.05 19.50
CA VAL A 39 9.61 -1.36 19.55
C VAL A 39 10.32 -0.35 20.43
N ARG A 40 11.20 -0.84 21.31
CA ARG A 40 12.14 0.00 22.03
C ARG A 40 13.52 -0.25 21.46
N HIS A 41 14.26 0.81 21.14
CA HIS A 41 15.65 0.65 20.74
C HIS A 41 16.54 1.70 21.41
N GLU A 42 17.79 1.35 21.68
CA GLU A 42 18.66 2.11 22.56
C GLU A 42 19.53 3.13 21.81
N LYS A 43 19.69 2.98 20.50
CA LYS A 43 20.59 3.81 19.68
C LYS A 43 19.85 4.41 18.49
N PRO A 44 20.09 5.66 18.09
CA PRO A 44 19.52 6.20 16.86
C PRO A 44 19.97 5.38 15.64
N ASP A 45 19.26 5.56 14.51
CA ASP A 45 19.50 4.84 13.25
C ASP A 45 19.31 3.30 13.30
N GLY A 46 18.36 2.87 14.11
CA GLY A 46 17.94 1.47 14.18
C GLY A 46 17.32 0.99 12.87
N ARG A 47 17.45 -0.30 12.58
CA ARG A 47 16.75 -0.92 11.43
C ARG A 47 15.94 -2.11 11.88
N MET A 48 14.70 -2.12 11.44
CA MET A 48 13.74 -3.16 11.72
C MET A 48 13.29 -3.80 10.41
N HIS A 49 13.36 -5.12 10.36
CA HIS A 49 12.90 -5.96 9.27
C HIS A 49 11.59 -6.63 9.67
N ILE A 50 10.60 -6.56 8.80
CA ILE A 50 9.32 -7.21 9.01
C ILE A 50 9.30 -8.40 8.05
N ASN A 51 9.00 -9.59 8.58
CA ASN A 51 9.03 -10.85 7.83
C ASN A 51 7.80 -11.01 6.92
N ARG A 52 7.59 -9.99 6.07
CA ARG A 52 6.55 -9.91 5.04
C ARG A 52 7.18 -9.53 3.72
N ASN A 53 6.61 -10.06 2.63
CA ASN A 53 7.05 -9.73 1.29
C ASN A 53 6.87 -8.24 1.01
N TYR A 54 7.93 -7.60 0.55
CA TYR A 54 7.85 -6.21 0.13
C TYR A 54 7.07 -6.09 -1.17
N HIS A 55 6.01 -5.28 -1.11
CA HIS A 55 5.27 -4.78 -2.27
C HIS A 55 5.24 -3.25 -2.22
N HIS A 56 5.15 -2.61 -3.39
CA HIS A 56 4.91 -1.17 -3.43
C HIS A 56 3.53 -0.86 -2.83
N GLY A 57 3.48 0.04 -1.85
CA GLY A 57 2.25 0.42 -1.14
C GLY A 57 2.35 0.36 0.39
N TRP A 58 3.39 -0.29 0.93
CA TRP A 58 3.70 -0.23 2.36
C TRP A 58 4.18 1.16 2.77
N HIS A 59 3.64 1.66 3.88
CA HIS A 59 4.03 2.94 4.49
C HIS A 59 3.77 2.90 6.00
N VAL A 60 4.49 3.73 6.76
CA VAL A 60 4.16 4.00 8.17
C VAL A 60 3.08 5.07 8.19
N LYS A 61 1.99 4.80 8.89
CA LYS A 61 0.89 5.75 9.05
C LYS A 61 1.32 6.87 10.01
N ASP A 62 0.93 8.10 9.70
CA ASP A 62 1.15 9.29 10.53
C ASP A 62 2.62 9.64 10.82
N GLN A 63 3.58 8.98 10.16
CA GLN A 63 5.01 9.26 10.30
C GLN A 63 5.71 9.22 8.95
N LEU A 64 6.65 10.14 8.74
CA LEU A 64 7.46 10.22 7.53
C LEU A 64 8.68 9.28 7.60
N VAL A 65 8.43 8.01 7.95
CA VAL A 65 9.47 7.00 8.09
C VAL A 65 9.62 6.23 6.78
N PRO A 66 10.81 6.24 6.15
CA PRO A 66 11.03 5.51 4.91
C PRO A 66 10.84 4.00 5.10
N VAL A 67 9.99 3.42 4.24
CA VAL A 67 9.84 1.97 4.11
C VAL A 67 10.53 1.52 2.83
N TYR A 68 11.47 0.58 2.93
CA TYR A 68 12.25 0.10 1.80
C TYR A 68 12.33 -1.42 1.76
N ARG A 69 12.73 -1.94 0.60
CA ARG A 69 12.95 -3.37 0.39
C ARG A 69 14.32 -3.78 0.90
N ALA A 70 14.38 -4.83 1.71
CA ALA A 70 15.63 -5.47 2.11
C ALA A 70 15.52 -7.00 1.97
N LYS A 71 16.25 -7.60 1.03
CA LYS A 71 16.18 -9.06 0.73
C LYS A 71 14.75 -9.57 0.55
N SER A 72 13.92 -8.82 -0.19
CA SER A 72 12.48 -9.08 -0.40
C SER A 72 11.57 -8.92 0.82
N ARG A 73 12.10 -8.49 1.97
CA ARG A 73 11.32 -8.14 3.16
C ARG A 73 11.06 -6.65 3.24
N VAL A 74 10.03 -6.29 4.00
CA VAL A 74 9.76 -4.90 4.38
C VAL A 74 10.78 -4.47 5.44
N SER A 75 11.38 -3.29 5.25
CA SER A 75 12.38 -2.73 6.16
C SER A 75 12.02 -1.29 6.50
N VAL A 76 12.21 -0.93 7.77
CA VAL A 76 11.85 0.37 8.33
C VAL A 76 13.06 0.94 9.07
N HIS A 77 13.34 2.22 8.88
CA HIS A 77 14.37 2.96 9.60
C HIS A 77 13.78 3.60 10.86
N LEU A 78 14.44 3.43 12.00
CA LEU A 78 14.09 4.05 13.27
C LEU A 78 15.09 5.19 13.53
N PRO A 79 14.73 6.47 13.28
CA PRO A 79 15.69 7.57 13.35
C PRO A 79 16.16 7.84 14.79
N ASP A 80 15.25 7.90 15.76
CA ASP A 80 15.54 8.37 17.12
C ASP A 80 15.55 7.22 18.13
N ALA A 81 16.48 7.18 19.10
CA ALA A 81 16.45 6.22 20.20
C ALA A 81 15.16 6.33 21.06
N GLY A 82 14.74 5.24 21.68
CA GLY A 82 13.58 5.19 22.58
C GLY A 82 12.48 4.22 22.15
N GLU A 83 11.27 4.45 22.66
CA GLU A 83 10.08 3.67 22.31
C GLU A 83 9.34 4.27 21.12
N HIS A 84 8.96 3.40 20.19
CA HIS A 84 8.21 3.73 18.99
C HIS A 84 7.01 2.83 18.88
N THR A 85 5.88 3.42 18.50
CA THR A 85 4.71 2.68 18.03
C THR A 85 4.57 2.96 16.55
N LEU A 86 4.83 1.95 15.73
CA LEU A 86 4.73 2.03 14.28
C LEU A 86 3.47 1.31 13.82
N GLU A 87 2.60 2.03 13.10
CA GLU A 87 1.48 1.42 12.39
C GLU A 87 1.84 1.32 10.91
N LEU A 88 2.26 0.15 10.44
CA LEU A 88 2.46 -0.12 9.03
C LEU A 88 1.13 -0.43 8.35
N ARG A 89 0.88 0.19 7.20
CA ARG A 89 -0.30 -0.08 6.37
C ARG A 89 0.08 -0.40 4.94
N PHE A 90 -0.66 -1.32 4.34
CA PHE A 90 -0.55 -1.62 2.92
C PHE A 90 -1.67 -0.95 2.13
N THR A 91 -1.31 0.04 1.30
CA THR A 91 -2.23 0.64 0.33
C THR A 91 -1.82 0.22 -1.08
N PRO A 92 -2.50 -0.77 -1.69
CA PRO A 92 -2.17 -1.23 -3.04
C PRO A 92 -2.40 -0.12 -4.07
N SER A 93 -1.32 0.33 -4.71
CA SER A 93 -1.39 1.36 -5.75
C SER A 93 -2.12 0.89 -7.02
N THR A 94 -2.08 -0.42 -7.30
CA THR A 94 -2.65 -1.05 -8.50
C THR A 94 -4.17 -0.86 -8.62
N LEU A 95 -4.89 -0.84 -7.50
CA LEU A 95 -6.34 -0.60 -7.49
C LEU A 95 -6.70 0.79 -8.01
N LYS A 96 -5.90 1.81 -7.67
CA LYS A 96 -6.11 3.18 -8.15
C LYS A 96 -5.90 3.28 -9.66
N TYR A 97 -4.84 2.65 -10.18
CA TYR A 97 -4.55 2.64 -11.62
C TYR A 97 -5.58 1.85 -12.43
N GLY A 98 -6.03 0.70 -11.92
CA GLY A 98 -7.08 -0.08 -12.56
C GLY A 98 -8.39 0.71 -12.67
N ALA A 99 -8.83 1.34 -11.58
CA ALA A 99 -10.03 2.18 -11.59
C ALA A 99 -9.91 3.36 -12.55
N ALA A 100 -8.75 4.04 -12.58
CA ALA A 100 -8.50 5.15 -13.50
C ALA A 100 -8.56 4.71 -14.96
N LEU A 101 -7.92 3.58 -15.31
CA LEU A 101 -7.96 3.02 -16.66
C LEU A 101 -9.39 2.66 -17.08
N SER A 102 -10.15 2.00 -16.20
CA SER A 102 -11.56 1.68 -16.46
C SER A 102 -12.41 2.92 -16.71
N MET A 103 -12.21 4.00 -15.94
CA MET A 103 -12.91 5.27 -16.18
C MET A 103 -12.53 5.88 -17.53
N VAL A 104 -11.23 5.93 -17.85
CA VAL A 104 -10.76 6.46 -19.15
C VAL A 104 -11.37 5.67 -20.30
N SER A 105 -11.36 4.34 -20.24
CA SER A 105 -11.99 3.49 -21.25
C SER A 105 -13.49 3.79 -21.38
N LEU A 106 -14.22 3.94 -20.27
CA LEU A 106 -15.64 4.27 -20.28
C LEU A 106 -15.90 5.62 -20.96
N PHE A 107 -15.10 6.65 -20.66
CA PHE A 107 -15.23 7.96 -21.31
C PHE A 107 -14.97 7.89 -22.81
N VAL A 108 -13.96 7.13 -23.24
CA VAL A 108 -13.67 6.93 -24.66
C VAL A 108 -14.84 6.25 -25.36
N PHE A 109 -15.38 5.17 -24.79
CA PHE A 109 -16.56 4.50 -25.36
C PHE A 109 -17.77 5.43 -25.44
N LEU A 110 -18.05 6.18 -24.38
CA LEU A 110 -19.18 7.12 -24.36
C LEU A 110 -19.01 8.23 -25.40
N PHE A 111 -17.79 8.75 -25.56
CA PHE A 111 -17.48 9.77 -26.55
C PHE A 111 -17.74 9.29 -27.98
N PHE A 112 -17.27 8.09 -28.33
CA PHE A 112 -17.54 7.50 -29.65
C PHE A 112 -19.03 7.23 -29.86
N ALA A 113 -19.73 6.68 -28.87
CA ALA A 113 -21.17 6.44 -28.95
C ALA A 113 -21.97 7.74 -29.15
N LEU A 114 -21.53 8.85 -28.55
CA LEU A 114 -22.17 10.15 -28.75
C LEU A 114 -21.93 10.73 -30.15
N ILE A 115 -20.74 10.53 -30.72
CA ILE A 115 -20.45 10.92 -32.11
C ILE A 115 -21.33 10.13 -33.08
N GLU A 116 -21.36 8.81 -32.95
CA GLU A 116 -22.21 7.96 -33.81
C GLU A 116 -23.70 8.35 -33.71
N ALA A 117 -24.17 8.62 -32.49
CA ALA A 117 -25.54 9.08 -32.28
C ALA A 117 -25.82 10.46 -32.89
N ALA A 118 -24.84 11.36 -32.90
CA ALA A 118 -24.96 12.67 -33.54
C ALA A 118 -25.02 12.55 -35.07
N ASP A 119 -24.15 11.73 -35.65
CA ASP A 119 -24.11 11.48 -37.09
C ASP A 119 -25.42 10.85 -37.57
N ALA A 120 -25.92 9.82 -36.87
CA ALA A 120 -27.20 9.17 -37.19
C ALA A 120 -28.38 10.16 -37.12
N ARG A 121 -28.37 11.10 -36.16
CA ARG A 121 -29.39 12.16 -36.09
C ARG A 121 -29.28 13.13 -37.26
N HIS A 122 -28.07 13.46 -37.69
CA HIS A 122 -27.83 14.37 -38.80
C HIS A 122 -28.30 13.77 -40.14
N GLU A 123 -28.00 12.50 -40.39
CA GLU A 123 -28.50 11.76 -41.55
C GLU A 123 -30.04 11.66 -41.55
N ALA A 124 -30.64 11.31 -40.41
CA ALA A 124 -32.10 11.23 -40.28
C ALA A 124 -32.78 12.58 -40.54
N HIS A 125 -32.17 13.69 -40.11
CA HIS A 125 -32.67 15.04 -40.36
C HIS A 125 -32.58 15.39 -41.86
N GLN A 126 -31.45 15.10 -42.51
CA GLN A 126 -31.28 15.33 -43.95
C GLN A 126 -32.27 14.51 -44.80
N ALA A 127 -32.49 13.24 -44.44
CA ALA A 127 -33.42 12.37 -45.14
C ALA A 127 -34.88 12.87 -45.06
N ARG A 128 -35.27 13.50 -43.95
CA ARG A 128 -36.61 14.12 -43.80
C ARG A 128 -36.78 15.33 -44.70
N LEU A 129 -35.76 16.18 -44.81
CA LEU A 129 -35.81 17.38 -45.67
C LEU A 129 -35.85 17.05 -47.16
N ARG A 130 -35.33 15.89 -47.56
CA ARG A 130 -35.31 15.44 -48.97
C ARG A 130 -36.58 14.74 -49.43
N ARG A 131 -37.58 14.50 -48.56
CA ARG A 131 -38.85 13.90 -49.00
C ARG A 131 -39.68 14.94 -49.76
N PRO A 132 -40.01 14.73 -51.04
CA PRO A 132 -40.87 15.65 -51.77
C PRO A 132 -42.27 15.65 -51.16
N ILE A 133 -42.82 16.86 -50.97
CA ILE A 133 -44.23 17.06 -50.61
C ILE A 133 -45.04 16.58 -51.82
N ARG A 134 -45.81 15.52 -51.62
CA ARG A 134 -46.66 14.91 -52.65
C ARG A 134 -48.10 15.37 -52.48
#